data_AF-T1D900-F1
#
_entry.id   AF-T1D900-F1
#
_cell.length_a   1.000
_cell.length_b   1.000
_cell.length_c   1.000
_cell.angle_alpha   90.00
_cell.angle_beta   90.00
_cell.angle_gamma   90.00
#
_symmetry.space_group_name_H-M   'P 1'
#
loop_
_entity.id
_entity.type
_entity.pdbx_description
1 polymer ?
#
loop_
_entity_poly.entity_id
_entity_poly.type
_entity_poly.pdbx_seq_one_letter_code
_entity_poly.pdbx_strand_id
1 'polypeptide(L)'
;EARSYVREQLISLSLGFILYETSRKAETRSGSEVVVAVIKDQWFIDYSRQDWKEESHALVDRMTFYPEYLKRIFHDAIDWLRQRPCARKRGLGTKLPMDSGWVIESLSDSTIYPAVYTNSPQLRDIFNAFGSLNFDLVDSIFSDSAYVVEAGLQNTVLEAKRQWNYWYGVDLRLTTSPHISNHLSFYIMNHAALFSGHKLPVSISISGTVTSRGAKIGKSKGNVVSLLNVVQRYSADIYRLFVAVGADIVTDLDWNEDDVGTNSRKIDQFMQVLDSFSPDDGKLTYIEEWFVSSFFSRLRSFISEMDQYGIRQAYISIFHEVL
;
A
#
# COMPACT_ATOMS: atom_id res chain seq x y z
N GLU A 1 34.86 -7.43 16.61
CA GLU A 1 34.97 -7.79 18.03
C GLU A 1 35.90 -6.87 18.82
N ALA A 2 37.20 -6.77 18.49
CA ALA A 2 38.15 -5.90 19.21
C ALA A 2 37.70 -4.43 19.37
N ARG A 3 37.10 -3.84 18.32
CA ARG A 3 36.57 -2.46 18.38
C ARG A 3 35.48 -2.27 19.45
N SER A 4 34.56 -3.24 19.57
CA SER A 4 33.47 -3.16 20.56
C SER A 4 34.02 -3.32 21.98
N TYR A 5 34.97 -4.24 22.17
CA TYR A 5 35.64 -4.48 23.45
C TYR A 5 36.40 -3.24 23.94
N VAL A 6 37.23 -2.63 23.08
CA VAL A 6 37.97 -1.41 23.43
C VAL A 6 37.03 -0.25 23.74
N ARG A 7 35.95 -0.08 22.97
CA ARG A 7 34.92 0.94 23.24
C ARG A 7 34.33 0.77 24.64
N GLU A 8 33.95 -0.45 25.01
CA GLU A 8 33.35 -0.75 26.31
C GLU A 8 34.34 -0.55 27.47
N GLN A 9 35.62 -0.91 27.30
CA GLN A 9 36.66 -0.61 28.27
C GLN A 9 36.89 0.90 28.47
N LEU A 10 36.93 1.68 27.38
CA LEU A 10 37.13 3.13 27.48
C LEU A 10 35.97 3.81 28.22
N ILE A 11 34.73 3.37 27.98
CA ILE A 11 33.55 3.89 28.68
C ILE A 11 33.58 3.49 30.16
N SER A 12 33.88 2.23 30.49
CA SER A 12 33.88 1.75 31.89
C SER A 12 34.97 2.40 32.74
N LEU A 13 36.11 2.72 32.15
CA LEU A 13 37.21 3.45 32.78
C LEU A 13 36.99 4.97 32.81
N SER A 14 35.86 5.47 32.30
CA SER A 14 35.59 6.91 32.14
C SER A 14 36.66 7.66 31.32
N LEU A 15 37.36 6.95 30.43
CA LEU A 15 38.37 7.50 29.50
C LEU A 15 37.77 7.88 28.14
N GLY A 16 36.48 7.61 27.93
CA GLY A 16 35.73 7.99 26.74
C GLY A 16 34.24 8.10 27.03
N PHE A 17 33.53 8.79 26.15
CA PHE A 17 32.08 8.91 26.18
C PHE A 17 31.51 8.75 24.77
N ILE A 18 30.21 8.47 24.68
CA ILE A 18 29.54 8.35 23.39
C ILE A 18 29.11 9.75 22.93
N LEU A 19 29.69 10.22 21.83
CA LEU A 19 29.23 11.38 21.09
C LEU A 19 28.35 10.91 19.94
N TYR A 20 27.11 11.39 19.89
CA TYR A 20 26.22 11.16 18.77
C TYR A 20 26.30 12.32 17.79
N GLU A 21 26.48 12.02 16.52
CA GLU A 21 26.54 13.00 15.44
C GLU A 21 25.77 12.46 14.23
N THR A 22 25.19 13.36 13.46
CA THR A 22 24.58 13.05 12.18
C THR A 22 25.62 12.52 11.22
N SER A 23 25.31 11.45 10.48
CA SER A 23 26.24 10.92 9.46
C SER A 23 26.41 11.88 8.26
N ARG A 24 25.47 12.83 8.11
CA ARG A 24 25.43 13.85 7.07
C ARG A 24 24.79 15.09 7.65
N LYS A 25 25.27 16.27 7.27
CA LYS A 25 24.57 17.53 7.55
C LYS A 25 23.16 17.47 6.95
N ALA A 26 22.16 17.76 7.77
CA ALA A 26 20.76 17.74 7.36
C ALA A 26 20.05 18.97 7.91
N GLU A 27 19.02 19.41 7.19
CA GLU A 27 18.18 20.53 7.57
C GLU A 27 16.73 20.07 7.74
N THR A 28 16.03 20.67 8.70
CA THR A 28 14.60 20.46 8.88
C THR A 28 13.83 21.12 7.73
N ARG A 29 12.54 20.81 7.62
CA ARG A 29 11.66 21.46 6.64
C ARG A 29 11.57 22.99 6.81
N SER A 30 11.89 23.52 7.99
CA SER A 30 11.94 24.95 8.29
C SER A 30 13.33 25.58 8.09
N GLY A 31 14.31 24.83 7.58
CA GLY A 31 15.67 25.32 7.33
C GLY A 31 16.59 25.34 8.56
N SER A 32 16.22 24.68 9.66
CA SER A 32 17.07 24.59 10.85
C SER A 32 18.02 23.40 10.75
N GLU A 33 19.24 23.51 11.28
CA GLU A 33 20.19 22.39 11.35
C GLU A 33 19.64 21.23 12.20
N VAL A 34 19.81 20.01 11.72
CA VAL A 34 19.44 18.79 12.44
C VAL A 34 20.59 18.38 13.35
N VAL A 35 20.34 18.34 14.65
CA VAL A 35 21.26 17.84 15.67
C VAL A 35 20.74 16.55 16.29
N VAL A 36 21.65 15.74 16.86
CA VAL A 36 21.25 14.53 17.59
C VAL A 36 20.95 14.89 19.05
N ALA A 37 19.78 14.50 19.53
CA ALA A 37 19.39 14.65 20.93
C ALA A 37 19.00 13.29 21.51
N VAL A 38 19.47 13.01 22.73
CA VAL A 38 19.03 11.86 23.52
C VAL A 38 17.78 12.27 24.28
N ILE A 39 16.63 11.71 23.90
CA ILE A 39 15.35 11.97 24.54
C ILE A 39 15.15 10.93 25.64
N LYS A 40 14.87 11.39 26.87
CA LYS A 40 14.42 10.52 27.97
C LYS A 40 12.94 10.18 27.76
N ASP A 41 12.56 8.96 28.13
CA ASP A 41 11.17 8.49 28.14
C ASP A 41 10.50 8.40 26.76
N GLN A 42 11.28 8.19 25.69
CA GLN A 42 10.74 7.91 24.36
C GLN A 42 10.05 6.55 24.32
N TRP A 43 8.82 6.50 23.82
CA TRP A 43 8.10 5.26 23.57
C TRP A 43 8.59 4.58 22.28
N PHE A 44 8.80 3.26 22.34
CA PHE A 44 9.23 2.42 21.22
C PHE A 44 8.28 1.24 21.03
N ILE A 45 8.10 0.83 19.77
CA ILE A 45 7.69 -0.54 19.45
C ILE A 45 8.98 -1.36 19.30
N ASP A 46 9.08 -2.46 20.06
CA ASP A 46 10.26 -3.31 20.07
C ASP A 46 10.16 -4.45 19.04
N TYR A 47 10.47 -4.13 17.79
CA TYR A 47 10.58 -5.13 16.72
C TYR A 47 11.84 -6.00 16.83
N SER A 48 12.68 -5.83 17.86
CA SER A 48 13.89 -6.67 18.03
C SER A 48 13.61 -8.03 18.65
N ARG A 49 12.41 -8.21 19.21
CA ARG A 49 11.94 -9.44 19.87
C ARG A 49 12.01 -10.65 18.94
N GLN A 50 12.71 -11.69 19.39
CA GLN A 50 13.03 -12.86 18.56
C GLN A 50 11.78 -13.71 18.25
N ASP A 51 10.91 -13.93 19.24
CA ASP A 51 9.63 -14.60 19.08
C ASP A 51 8.75 -13.92 18.02
N TRP A 52 8.70 -12.59 18.05
CA TRP A 52 7.93 -11.81 17.10
C TRP A 52 8.51 -11.86 15.67
N LYS A 53 9.85 -11.85 15.55
CA LYS A 53 10.51 -12.03 14.24
C LYS A 53 10.22 -13.41 13.66
N GLU A 54 10.25 -14.46 14.47
CA GLU A 54 9.95 -15.83 14.03
C GLU A 54 8.52 -15.94 13.49
N GLU A 55 7.53 -15.40 14.20
CA GLU A 55 6.14 -15.34 13.71
C GLU A 55 6.02 -14.54 12.40
N SER A 56 6.77 -13.44 12.28
CA SER A 56 6.76 -12.59 11.10
C SER A 56 7.41 -13.28 9.89
N HIS A 57 8.49 -14.04 10.07
CA HIS A 57 9.09 -14.85 9.02
C HIS A 57 8.14 -15.97 8.57
N ALA A 58 7.51 -16.66 9.52
CA ALA A 58 6.52 -17.69 9.22
C ALA A 58 5.32 -17.14 8.45
N LEU A 59 4.94 -15.87 8.68
CA LEU A 59 3.94 -15.16 7.87
C LEU A 59 4.48 -14.87 6.46
N VAL A 60 5.68 -14.31 6.32
CA VAL A 60 6.31 -14.05 5.01
C VAL A 60 6.39 -15.32 4.16
N ASP A 61 6.73 -16.47 4.75
CA ASP A 61 6.81 -17.74 4.02
C ASP A 61 5.47 -18.19 3.42
N ARG A 62 4.35 -17.83 4.05
CA ARG A 62 2.99 -18.15 3.60
C ARG A 62 2.44 -17.14 2.59
N MET A 63 2.96 -15.92 2.59
CA MET A 63 2.51 -14.85 1.71
C MET A 63 3.04 -15.03 0.27
N THR A 64 2.29 -14.47 -0.68
CA THR A 64 2.72 -14.35 -2.07
C THR A 64 3.27 -12.94 -2.32
N PHE A 65 4.38 -12.81 -3.05
CA PHE A 65 4.99 -11.52 -3.35
C PHE A 65 5.11 -11.30 -4.85
N TYR A 66 4.80 -10.08 -5.29
CA TYR A 66 4.94 -9.67 -6.68
C TYR A 66 5.87 -8.47 -6.78
N PRO A 67 7.07 -8.63 -7.38
CA PRO A 67 7.70 -9.88 -7.85
C PRO A 67 8.22 -10.79 -6.72
N GLU A 68 8.39 -12.10 -7.02
CA GLU A 68 8.71 -13.13 -6.01
C GLU A 68 10.03 -12.88 -5.26
N TYR A 69 11.02 -12.23 -5.89
CA TYR A 69 12.32 -11.95 -5.25
C TYR A 69 12.18 -11.07 -3.99
N LEU A 70 11.06 -10.33 -3.85
CA LEU A 70 10.80 -9.49 -2.69
C LEU A 70 10.70 -10.28 -1.39
N LYS A 71 10.30 -11.56 -1.45
CA LYS A 71 10.17 -12.40 -0.25
C LYS A 71 11.46 -12.38 0.58
N ARG A 72 12.62 -12.59 -0.06
CA ARG A 72 13.94 -12.51 0.61
C ARG A 72 14.22 -11.13 1.20
N ILE A 73 13.87 -10.06 0.47
CA ILE A 73 14.07 -8.68 0.93
C ILE A 73 13.22 -8.41 2.18
N PHE A 74 12.03 -8.99 2.30
CA PHE A 74 11.21 -8.88 3.51
C PHE A 74 11.81 -9.62 4.71
N HIS A 75 12.40 -10.80 4.52
CA HIS A 75 13.16 -11.45 5.60
C HIS A 75 14.32 -10.55 6.06
N ASP A 76 15.13 -10.06 5.13
CA ASP A 76 16.24 -9.17 5.45
C ASP A 76 15.74 -7.93 6.21
N ALA A 77 14.68 -7.28 5.72
CA ALA A 77 14.12 -6.10 6.37
C ALA A 77 13.68 -6.39 7.82
N ILE A 78 12.98 -7.50 8.07
CA ILE A 78 12.57 -7.93 9.42
C ILE A 78 13.80 -8.17 10.32
N ASP A 79 14.86 -8.80 9.81
CA ASP A 79 16.10 -9.05 10.56
C ASP A 79 16.80 -7.75 10.99
N TRP A 80 16.79 -6.74 10.11
CA TRP A 80 17.35 -5.43 10.39
C TRP A 80 16.53 -4.60 11.40
N LEU A 81 15.23 -4.88 11.55
CA LEU A 81 14.38 -4.12 12.47
C LEU A 81 14.78 -4.32 13.93
N ARG A 82 14.71 -3.20 14.67
CA ARG A 82 14.94 -3.09 16.11
C ARG A 82 13.87 -2.16 16.70
N GLN A 83 14.16 -1.55 17.84
CA GLN A 83 13.29 -0.57 18.49
C GLN A 83 13.00 0.63 17.56
N ARG A 84 11.73 0.89 17.29
CA ARG A 84 11.25 2.01 16.47
C ARG A 84 10.57 3.04 17.36
N PRO A 85 11.03 4.31 17.41
CA PRO A 85 10.32 5.37 18.11
C PRO A 85 8.91 5.53 17.53
N CYS A 86 7.87 5.19 18.31
CA CYS A 86 6.49 5.10 17.84
C CYS A 86 5.62 6.30 18.19
N ALA A 87 6.17 7.27 18.93
CA ALA A 87 5.45 8.49 19.30
C ALA A 87 6.35 9.74 19.22
N ARG A 88 5.74 10.92 19.14
CA ARG A 88 6.38 12.25 19.08
C ARG A 88 5.69 13.22 20.04
N LYS A 89 6.40 14.27 20.47
CA LYS A 89 5.86 15.34 21.33
C LYS A 89 5.06 16.42 20.58
N ARG A 90 5.11 16.44 19.24
CA ARG A 90 4.45 17.44 18.38
C ARG A 90 3.97 16.77 17.09
N GLY A 91 2.96 17.36 16.46
CA GLY A 91 2.37 16.89 15.21
C GLY A 91 0.88 16.58 15.35
N LEU A 92 0.24 16.31 14.21
CA LEU A 92 -1.12 15.76 14.16
C LEU A 92 -1.05 14.24 14.30
N GLY A 93 -2.04 13.65 14.98
CA GLY A 93 -2.16 12.21 15.15
C GLY A 93 -2.96 11.86 16.40
N THR A 94 -3.04 10.56 16.68
CA THR A 94 -3.74 10.05 17.88
C THR A 94 -2.83 10.15 19.10
N LYS A 95 -3.35 10.65 20.22
CA LYS A 95 -2.61 10.68 21.48
C LYS A 95 -2.35 9.25 21.98
N LEU A 96 -1.18 9.03 22.57
CA LEU A 96 -0.87 7.73 23.16
C LEU A 96 -1.75 7.52 24.42
N PRO A 97 -2.54 6.42 24.52
CA PRO A 97 -3.55 6.29 25.57
C PRO A 97 -3.00 6.32 27.00
N MET A 98 -1.82 5.74 27.22
CA MET A 98 -1.16 5.70 28.53
C MET A 98 -0.29 6.95 28.82
N ASP A 99 -0.05 7.81 27.83
CA ASP A 99 0.73 9.04 28.01
C ASP A 99 0.31 10.11 26.99
N SER A 100 -0.69 10.90 27.36
CA SER A 100 -1.29 11.92 26.51
C SER A 100 -0.35 13.07 26.10
N GLY A 101 0.85 13.13 26.70
CA GLY A 101 1.93 14.04 26.30
C GLY A 101 2.64 13.60 25.02
N TRP A 102 2.30 12.44 24.46
CA TRP A 102 2.81 11.93 23.19
C TRP A 102 1.69 11.69 22.18
N VAL A 103 2.06 11.84 20.91
CA VAL A 103 1.22 11.58 19.74
C VAL A 103 1.86 10.44 18.95
N ILE A 104 1.09 9.40 18.62
CA ILE A 104 1.55 8.27 17.83
C ILE A 104 2.02 8.78 16.45
N GLU A 105 3.17 8.28 15.98
CA GLU A 105 3.75 8.71 14.73
C GLU A 105 3.17 7.96 13.52
N SER A 106 3.23 8.60 12.35
CA SER A 106 2.48 8.18 11.15
C SER A 106 2.80 6.80 10.58
N LEU A 107 3.96 6.22 10.88
CA LEU A 107 4.30 4.85 10.43
C LEU A 107 3.88 3.78 11.44
N SER A 108 3.49 4.18 12.65
CA SER A 108 3.08 3.29 13.75
C SER A 108 1.56 3.17 13.85
N ASP A 109 0.80 4.21 13.46
CA ASP A 109 -0.67 4.18 13.41
C ASP A 109 -1.24 3.68 12.06
N SER A 110 -0.38 3.40 11.08
CA SER A 110 -0.76 3.03 9.72
C SER A 110 -0.52 1.56 9.37
N THR A 111 -0.44 0.67 10.36
CA THR A 111 -0.05 -0.74 10.14
C THR A 111 -1.24 -1.70 10.04
N ILE A 112 -2.32 -1.49 10.79
CA ILE A 112 -3.50 -2.38 10.82
C ILE A 112 -4.80 -1.68 10.45
N TYR A 113 -4.72 -0.44 9.96
CA TYR A 113 -5.89 0.35 9.56
C TYR A 113 -6.80 -0.30 8.49
N PRO A 114 -6.36 -1.26 7.63
CA PRO A 114 -7.30 -1.95 6.76
C PRO A 114 -8.40 -2.66 7.55
N ALA A 115 -8.17 -3.05 8.82
CA ALA A 115 -9.18 -3.66 9.68
C ALA A 115 -10.39 -2.75 9.83
N VAL A 116 -10.13 -1.46 10.03
CA VAL A 116 -11.14 -0.42 10.19
C VAL A 116 -11.91 -0.19 8.90
N TYR A 117 -11.32 -0.43 7.71
CA TYR A 117 -12.06 -0.31 6.46
C TYR A 117 -13.25 -1.26 6.36
N THR A 118 -13.14 -2.47 6.93
CA THR A 118 -14.21 -3.47 6.85
C THR A 118 -15.52 -2.98 7.46
N ASN A 119 -15.46 -2.22 8.54
CA ASN A 119 -16.62 -1.86 9.35
C ASN A 119 -16.64 -0.38 9.78
N SER A 120 -15.98 0.48 9.00
CA SER A 120 -15.91 1.91 9.29
C SER A 120 -17.27 2.61 9.42
N PRO A 121 -18.33 2.25 8.65
CA PRO A 121 -19.65 2.83 8.88
C PRO A 121 -20.21 2.46 10.26
N GLN A 122 -20.10 1.19 10.66
CA GLN A 122 -20.62 0.71 11.94
C GLN A 122 -19.85 1.31 13.12
N LEU A 123 -18.52 1.40 13.02
CA LEU A 123 -17.71 2.09 14.02
C LEU A 123 -18.09 3.57 14.15
N ARG A 124 -18.42 4.24 13.03
CA ARG A 124 -18.91 5.61 13.06
C ARG A 124 -20.26 5.73 13.74
N ASP A 125 -21.18 4.81 13.49
CA ASP A 125 -22.51 4.81 14.11
C ASP A 125 -22.42 4.59 15.62
N ILE A 126 -21.55 3.67 16.06
CA ILE A 126 -21.25 3.46 17.50
C ILE A 126 -20.67 4.75 18.10
N PHE A 127 -19.70 5.38 17.43
CA PHE A 127 -19.14 6.65 17.89
C PHE A 127 -20.20 7.76 17.97
N ASN A 128 -21.09 7.88 16.99
CA ASN A 128 -22.15 8.88 16.97
C ASN A 128 -23.16 8.67 18.11
N ALA A 129 -23.39 7.42 18.52
CA ALA A 129 -24.29 7.09 19.62
C ALA A 129 -23.70 7.45 20.99
N PHE A 130 -22.39 7.25 21.20
CA PHE A 130 -21.75 7.40 22.52
C PHE A 130 -20.79 8.58 22.67
N GLY A 131 -20.46 9.26 21.57
CA GLY A 131 -19.36 10.24 21.51
C GLY A 131 -17.96 9.65 21.72
N SER A 132 -17.84 8.33 21.83
CA SER A 132 -16.58 7.62 22.03
C SER A 132 -16.67 6.17 21.55
N LEU A 133 -15.52 5.53 21.34
CA LEU A 133 -15.41 4.09 21.09
C LEU A 133 -14.81 3.42 22.32
N ASN A 134 -15.62 2.62 23.01
CA ASN A 134 -15.16 1.81 24.14
C ASN A 134 -14.19 0.72 23.64
N PHE A 135 -13.06 0.56 24.33
CA PHE A 135 -12.00 -0.38 23.92
C PHE A 135 -12.48 -1.83 23.89
N ASP A 136 -13.17 -2.29 24.95
CA ASP A 136 -13.64 -3.67 25.05
C ASP A 136 -14.71 -3.98 23.99
N LEU A 137 -15.57 -3.00 23.67
CA LEU A 137 -16.53 -3.12 22.58
C LEU A 137 -15.82 -3.29 21.24
N VAL A 138 -14.82 -2.45 20.95
CA VAL A 138 -14.03 -2.52 19.71
C VAL A 138 -13.25 -3.83 19.65
N ASP A 139 -12.62 -4.24 20.74
CA ASP A 139 -11.92 -5.52 20.82
C ASP A 139 -12.87 -6.68 20.48
N SER A 140 -14.09 -6.69 21.04
CA SER A 140 -15.09 -7.72 20.74
C SER A 140 -15.46 -7.83 19.26
N ILE A 141 -15.33 -6.74 18.49
CA ILE A 141 -15.59 -6.74 17.04
C ILE A 141 -14.47 -7.49 16.30
N PHE A 142 -13.24 -7.41 16.78
CA PHE A 142 -12.05 -7.90 16.08
C PHE A 142 -11.47 -9.22 16.65
N SER A 143 -11.77 -9.59 17.90
CA SER A 143 -11.17 -10.72 18.61
C SER A 143 -12.14 -11.87 18.96
N ASP A 144 -13.39 -11.81 18.47
CA ASP A 144 -14.51 -12.70 18.86
C ASP A 144 -14.79 -12.75 20.38
N SER A 145 -14.22 -11.83 21.17
CA SER A 145 -14.44 -11.76 22.61
C SER A 145 -15.91 -11.42 22.93
N ALA A 146 -16.38 -11.90 24.08
CA ALA A 146 -17.73 -11.63 24.56
C ALA A 146 -17.81 -10.22 25.14
N TYR A 147 -18.76 -9.41 24.66
CA TYR A 147 -19.05 -8.08 25.18
C TYR A 147 -20.55 -7.85 25.28
N VAL A 148 -21.01 -7.27 26.39
CA VAL A 148 -22.43 -6.96 26.59
C VAL A 148 -22.77 -5.69 25.81
N VAL A 149 -23.41 -5.86 24.66
CA VAL A 149 -23.81 -4.75 23.79
C VAL A 149 -25.16 -4.20 24.23
N GLU A 150 -25.25 -2.87 24.36
CA GLU A 150 -26.51 -2.18 24.62
C GLU A 150 -27.57 -2.50 23.55
N ALA A 151 -28.83 -2.68 23.97
CA ALA A 151 -29.90 -3.18 23.10
C ALA A 151 -30.04 -2.41 21.77
N GLY A 152 -29.81 -1.09 21.77
CA GLY A 152 -29.91 -0.24 20.58
C GLY A 152 -28.79 -0.44 19.53
N LEU A 153 -27.70 -1.12 19.87
CA LEU A 153 -26.52 -1.26 18.99
C LEU A 153 -26.18 -2.71 18.64
N GLN A 154 -26.96 -3.68 19.12
CA GLN A 154 -26.72 -5.10 18.85
C GLN A 154 -26.60 -5.39 17.35
N ASN A 155 -27.51 -4.83 16.55
CA ASN A 155 -27.48 -5.00 15.10
C ASN A 155 -26.24 -4.36 14.46
N THR A 156 -25.86 -3.15 14.90
CA THR A 156 -24.67 -2.45 14.39
C THR A 156 -23.39 -3.21 14.69
N VAL A 157 -23.25 -3.75 15.90
CA VAL A 157 -22.08 -4.54 16.32
C VAL A 157 -22.04 -5.89 15.61
N LEU A 158 -23.19 -6.56 15.47
CA LEU A 158 -23.27 -7.82 14.73
C LEU A 158 -22.88 -7.64 13.26
N GLU A 159 -23.35 -6.56 12.64
CA GLU A 159 -22.95 -6.21 11.27
C GLU A 159 -21.46 -5.89 11.18
N ALA A 160 -20.89 -5.16 12.15
CA ALA A 160 -19.46 -4.86 12.18
C ALA A 160 -18.61 -6.14 12.24
N LYS A 161 -19.02 -7.12 13.06
CA LYS A 161 -18.39 -8.45 13.14
C LYS A 161 -18.53 -9.22 11.83
N ARG A 162 -19.72 -9.20 11.22
CA ARG A 162 -19.97 -9.85 9.92
C ARG A 162 -19.06 -9.29 8.82
N GLN A 163 -18.95 -7.97 8.73
CA GLN A 163 -18.10 -7.30 7.75
C GLN A 163 -16.61 -7.59 7.98
N TRP A 164 -16.14 -7.52 9.22
CA TRP A 164 -14.79 -7.93 9.61
C TRP A 164 -14.50 -9.39 9.21
N ASN A 165 -15.41 -10.30 9.55
CA ASN A 165 -15.24 -11.72 9.29
C ASN A 165 -15.24 -12.05 7.80
N TYR A 166 -16.05 -11.35 7.01
CA TYR A 166 -16.14 -11.55 5.56
C TYR A 166 -14.96 -10.94 4.79
N TRP A 167 -14.59 -9.68 5.07
CA TRP A 167 -13.63 -8.94 4.23
C TRP A 167 -12.17 -9.06 4.67
N TYR A 168 -11.89 -9.40 5.93
CA TYR A 168 -10.53 -9.30 6.44
C TYR A 168 -9.69 -10.56 6.24
N GLY A 169 -8.39 -10.32 6.04
CA GLY A 169 -7.45 -11.24 5.40
C GLY A 169 -6.97 -10.63 4.09
N VAL A 170 -6.29 -9.47 4.18
CA VAL A 170 -6.00 -8.60 3.02
C VAL A 170 -5.41 -9.41 1.84
N ASP A 171 -6.19 -9.54 0.77
CA ASP A 171 -5.81 -10.37 -0.39
C ASP A 171 -4.58 -9.82 -1.10
N LEU A 172 -4.58 -8.51 -1.36
CA LEU A 172 -3.50 -7.82 -2.06
C LEU A 172 -3.24 -6.44 -1.46
N ARG A 173 -1.99 -6.24 -1.03
CA ARG A 173 -1.47 -4.94 -0.60
C ARG A 173 -0.51 -4.40 -1.67
N LEU A 174 -0.93 -3.38 -2.40
CA LEU A 174 -0.14 -2.75 -3.47
C LEU A 174 0.46 -1.41 -3.01
N THR A 175 1.78 -1.24 -3.19
CA THR A 175 2.48 0.04 -2.95
C THR A 175 3.83 0.08 -3.68
N THR A 176 4.76 0.95 -3.30
CA THR A 176 6.08 1.11 -3.94
C THR A 176 7.24 0.70 -3.02
N SER A 177 8.40 0.41 -3.61
CA SER A 177 9.59 -0.11 -2.93
C SER A 177 10.12 0.70 -1.73
N PRO A 178 9.97 2.04 -1.63
CA PRO A 178 10.43 2.81 -0.46
C PRO A 178 9.77 2.41 0.86
N HIS A 179 8.65 1.70 0.81
CA HIS A 179 7.87 1.29 1.99
C HIS A 179 8.30 -0.06 2.57
N ILE A 180 9.16 -0.83 1.89
CA ILE A 180 9.54 -2.18 2.29
C ILE A 180 10.18 -2.18 3.68
N SER A 181 11.25 -1.41 3.88
CA SER A 181 12.04 -1.38 5.13
C SER A 181 11.37 -0.68 6.32
N ASN A 182 10.13 -0.23 6.15
CA ASN A 182 9.39 0.51 7.17
C ASN A 182 7.93 0.05 7.21
N HIS A 183 7.02 0.78 6.56
CA HIS A 183 5.58 0.57 6.60
C HIS A 183 5.18 -0.89 6.35
N LEU A 184 5.72 -1.54 5.31
CA LEU A 184 5.34 -2.91 4.98
C LEU A 184 5.94 -3.95 5.94
N SER A 185 7.18 -3.79 6.39
CA SER A 185 7.70 -4.67 7.45
C SER A 185 6.92 -4.49 8.75
N PHE A 186 6.58 -3.24 9.13
CA PHE A 186 5.73 -2.99 10.30
C PHE A 186 4.33 -3.56 10.12
N TYR A 187 3.76 -3.49 8.93
CA TYR A 187 2.49 -4.10 8.56
C TYR A 187 2.53 -5.61 8.82
N ILE A 188 3.52 -6.32 8.29
CA ILE A 188 3.67 -7.77 8.49
C ILE A 188 3.83 -8.09 9.97
N MET A 189 4.77 -7.42 10.66
CA MET A 189 5.03 -7.70 12.07
C MET A 189 3.78 -7.44 12.93
N ASN A 190 3.11 -6.29 12.79
CA ASN A 190 1.89 -6.04 13.56
C ASN A 190 0.76 -7.04 13.26
N HIS A 191 0.62 -7.51 12.01
CA HIS A 191 -0.37 -8.56 11.71
C HIS A 191 -0.01 -9.89 12.34
N ALA A 192 1.27 -10.28 12.31
CA ALA A 192 1.75 -11.50 12.95
C ALA A 192 1.50 -11.51 14.48
N ALA A 193 1.65 -10.36 15.14
CA ALA A 193 1.42 -10.25 16.58
C ALA A 193 -0.06 -10.20 16.98
N LEU A 194 -0.95 -9.71 16.12
CA LEU A 194 -2.34 -9.40 16.50
C LEU A 194 -3.36 -10.37 15.94
N PHE A 195 -3.07 -11.02 14.81
CA PHE A 195 -4.06 -11.80 14.07
C PHE A 195 -3.58 -13.22 13.82
N SER A 196 -4.52 -14.10 13.48
CA SER A 196 -4.23 -15.50 13.17
C SER A 196 -5.15 -16.04 12.07
N GLY A 197 -4.79 -17.21 11.54
CA GLY A 197 -5.58 -17.89 10.51
C GLY A 197 -5.79 -17.02 9.27
N HIS A 198 -7.03 -16.97 8.78
CA HIS A 198 -7.41 -16.23 7.58
C HIS A 198 -7.38 -14.69 7.74
N LYS A 199 -7.14 -14.16 8.95
CA LYS A 199 -7.01 -12.72 9.19
C LYS A 199 -5.61 -12.18 8.90
N LEU A 200 -4.67 -13.06 8.61
CA LEU A 200 -3.32 -12.70 8.16
C LEU A 200 -3.35 -12.27 6.67
N PRO A 201 -2.46 -11.36 6.25
CA PRO A 201 -2.39 -10.91 4.87
C PRO A 201 -1.94 -12.01 3.90
N VAL A 202 -2.44 -11.95 2.67
CA VAL A 202 -2.20 -12.99 1.66
C VAL A 202 -1.07 -12.59 0.71
N SER A 203 -1.09 -11.38 0.17
CA SER A 203 -0.07 -10.95 -0.79
C SER A 203 0.33 -9.48 -0.73
N ILE A 204 1.56 -9.21 -1.14
CA ILE A 204 2.10 -7.86 -1.35
C ILE A 204 2.61 -7.73 -2.79
N SER A 205 2.21 -6.65 -3.46
CA SER A 205 2.74 -6.26 -4.76
C SER A 205 3.45 -4.91 -4.67
N ILE A 206 4.64 -4.83 -5.24
CA ILE A 206 5.40 -3.59 -5.36
C ILE A 206 5.30 -3.10 -6.80
N SER A 207 4.62 -1.96 -6.97
CA SER A 207 4.50 -1.32 -8.25
C SER A 207 5.78 -0.62 -8.67
N GLY A 208 5.93 -0.45 -9.98
CA GLY A 208 6.86 0.51 -10.54
C GLY A 208 6.53 1.94 -10.14
N THR A 209 7.43 2.84 -10.48
CA THR A 209 7.33 4.27 -10.27
C THR A 209 6.92 5.00 -11.54
N VAL A 210 6.42 6.23 -11.39
CA VAL A 210 6.08 7.08 -12.52
C VAL A 210 7.20 8.10 -12.75
N THR A 211 7.68 8.15 -13.98
CA THR A 211 8.63 9.15 -14.49
C THR A 211 7.91 10.09 -15.47
N SER A 212 8.57 11.19 -15.86
CA SER A 212 8.04 12.13 -16.84
C SER A 212 9.13 12.49 -17.84
N ARG A 213 8.93 12.11 -19.10
CA ARG A 213 9.90 12.22 -20.20
C ARG A 213 11.28 11.64 -19.82
N GLY A 214 11.28 10.44 -19.24
CA GLY A 214 12.47 9.73 -18.80
C GLY A 214 13.15 10.31 -17.55
N ALA A 215 12.59 11.34 -16.92
CA ALA A 215 13.13 11.96 -15.73
C ALA A 215 12.27 11.71 -14.49
N LYS A 216 12.92 11.48 -13.34
CA LYS A 216 12.23 11.41 -12.04
C LYS A 216 11.42 12.69 -11.79
N ILE A 217 10.15 12.52 -11.45
CA ILE A 217 9.23 13.61 -11.12
C ILE A 217 9.68 14.31 -9.83
N GLY A 218 9.75 15.65 -9.86
CA GLY A 218 10.09 16.45 -8.69
C GLY A 218 9.69 17.91 -8.83
N LYS A 219 9.15 18.51 -7.76
CA LYS A 219 8.71 19.92 -7.74
C LYS A 219 9.83 20.87 -8.16
N SER A 220 11.06 20.61 -7.72
CA SER A 220 12.23 21.43 -8.07
C SER A 220 12.62 21.38 -9.55
N LYS A 221 12.15 20.37 -10.30
CA LYS A 221 12.43 20.20 -11.74
C LYS A 221 11.30 20.75 -12.62
N GLY A 222 10.20 21.22 -12.04
CA GLY A 222 9.04 21.71 -12.79
C GLY A 222 8.29 20.64 -13.61
N ASN A 223 8.65 19.35 -13.50
CA ASN A 223 8.08 18.25 -14.28
C ASN A 223 6.98 17.47 -13.51
N VAL A 224 6.36 18.11 -12.52
CA VAL A 224 5.28 17.49 -11.74
C VAL A 224 4.00 17.52 -12.55
N VAL A 225 3.42 16.33 -12.72
CA VAL A 225 2.16 16.14 -13.43
C VAL A 225 1.05 16.01 -12.39
N SER A 226 0.11 16.94 -12.40
CA SER A 226 -1.09 16.89 -11.55
C SER A 226 -2.11 15.96 -12.17
N LEU A 227 -2.52 14.92 -11.44
CA LEU A 227 -3.55 13.99 -11.92
C LEU A 227 -4.88 14.71 -12.20
N LEU A 228 -5.22 15.74 -11.41
CA LEU A 228 -6.40 16.57 -11.64
C LEU A 228 -6.33 17.29 -13.00
N ASN A 229 -5.16 17.86 -13.32
CA ASN A 229 -4.97 18.58 -14.58
C ASN A 229 -5.02 17.60 -15.77
N VAL A 230 -4.47 16.39 -15.59
CA VAL A 230 -4.51 15.33 -16.62
C VAL A 230 -5.94 14.93 -16.92
N VAL A 231 -6.75 14.65 -15.89
CA VAL A 231 -8.16 14.28 -16.05
C VAL A 231 -8.96 15.40 -16.71
N GLN A 232 -8.73 16.66 -16.31
CA GLN A 232 -9.41 17.82 -16.92
C GLN A 232 -9.04 18.02 -18.39
N ARG A 233 -7.80 17.71 -18.79
CA ARG A 233 -7.30 17.92 -20.16
C ARG A 233 -7.62 16.76 -21.11
N TYR A 234 -7.60 15.52 -20.61
CA TYR A 234 -7.65 14.32 -21.47
C TYR A 234 -8.80 13.35 -21.16
N SER A 235 -9.56 13.58 -20.08
CA SER A 235 -10.49 12.62 -19.45
C SER A 235 -9.82 11.57 -18.55
N ALA A 236 -10.61 11.01 -17.65
CA ALA A 236 -10.18 9.91 -16.78
C ALA A 236 -9.95 8.62 -17.58
N ASP A 237 -10.77 8.34 -18.60
CA ASP A 237 -10.72 7.08 -19.35
C ASP A 237 -9.48 7.00 -20.24
N ILE A 238 -9.15 8.08 -20.95
CA ILE A 238 -7.92 8.14 -21.76
C ILE A 238 -6.69 8.02 -20.86
N TYR A 239 -6.69 8.63 -19.66
CA TYR A 239 -5.59 8.46 -18.73
C TYR A 239 -5.46 7.02 -18.23
N ARG A 240 -6.57 6.37 -17.86
CA ARG A 240 -6.58 4.97 -17.43
C ARG A 240 -6.09 4.03 -18.52
N LEU A 241 -6.53 4.26 -19.76
CA LEU A 241 -6.06 3.52 -20.93
C LEU A 241 -4.57 3.74 -21.17
N PHE A 242 -4.09 4.98 -21.07
CA PHE A 242 -2.66 5.30 -21.16
C PHE A 242 -1.84 4.54 -20.12
N VAL A 243 -2.27 4.51 -18.87
CA VAL A 243 -1.59 3.74 -17.80
C VAL A 243 -1.62 2.25 -18.13
N ALA A 244 -2.79 1.71 -18.51
CA ALA A 244 -2.98 0.29 -18.77
C ALA A 244 -2.12 -0.20 -19.94
N VAL A 245 -2.03 0.55 -21.05
CA VAL A 245 -1.18 0.24 -22.20
C VAL A 245 0.30 0.53 -21.92
N GLY A 246 0.58 1.48 -21.04
CA GLY A 246 1.92 2.00 -20.78
C GLY A 246 2.80 1.08 -19.95
N ALA A 247 2.25 0.39 -18.94
CA ALA A 247 3.05 -0.41 -18.02
C ALA A 247 2.24 -1.51 -17.34
N ASP A 248 2.89 -2.65 -17.06
CA ASP A 248 2.40 -3.61 -16.07
C ASP A 248 2.67 -3.08 -14.65
N ILE A 249 1.98 -3.65 -13.65
CA ILE A 249 2.01 -3.16 -12.26
C ILE A 249 3.45 -2.97 -11.76
N VAL A 250 4.32 -3.95 -11.99
CA VAL A 250 5.69 -3.98 -11.43
C VAL A 250 6.71 -3.19 -12.27
N THR A 251 6.29 -2.59 -13.38
CA THR A 251 7.17 -1.85 -14.30
C THR A 251 6.98 -0.35 -14.16
N ASP A 252 8.06 0.40 -14.37
CA ASP A 252 7.99 1.86 -14.35
C ASP A 252 7.16 2.36 -15.54
N LEU A 253 6.35 3.39 -15.29
CA LEU A 253 5.58 4.10 -16.32
C LEU A 253 6.27 5.43 -16.62
N ASP A 254 6.53 5.74 -17.89
CA ASP A 254 6.95 7.08 -18.29
C ASP A 254 5.75 7.90 -18.77
N TRP A 255 5.50 9.03 -18.12
CA TRP A 255 4.49 9.98 -18.57
C TRP A 255 4.97 10.70 -19.83
N ASN A 256 4.21 10.52 -20.90
CA ASN A 256 4.43 11.17 -22.19
C ASN A 256 3.09 11.62 -22.79
N GLU A 257 2.91 12.93 -22.98
CA GLU A 257 1.66 13.49 -23.52
C GLU A 257 1.38 13.06 -24.97
N ASP A 258 2.43 12.72 -25.74
CA ASP A 258 2.26 12.29 -27.14
C ASP A 258 1.56 10.92 -27.22
N ASP A 259 1.85 10.03 -26.27
CA ASP A 259 1.22 8.71 -26.16
C ASP A 259 -0.25 8.82 -25.73
N VAL A 260 -0.55 9.77 -24.83
CA VAL A 260 -1.94 10.10 -24.43
C VAL A 260 -2.74 10.56 -25.65
N GLY A 261 -2.18 11.46 -26.47
CA GLY A 261 -2.81 11.92 -27.70
C GLY A 261 -3.04 10.81 -28.72
N THR A 262 -2.12 9.84 -28.80
CA THR A 262 -2.26 8.67 -29.68
C THR A 262 -3.42 7.76 -29.23
N ASN A 263 -3.54 7.49 -27.93
CA ASN A 263 -4.64 6.69 -27.40
C ASN A 263 -5.99 7.39 -27.56
N SER A 264 -6.04 8.71 -27.38
CA SER A 264 -7.25 9.51 -27.64
C SER A 264 -7.73 9.33 -29.07
N ARG A 265 -6.85 9.49 -30.07
CA ARG A 265 -7.22 9.33 -31.48
C ARG A 265 -7.74 7.93 -31.80
N LYS A 266 -7.15 6.88 -31.22
CA LYS A 266 -7.65 5.50 -31.39
C LYS A 266 -9.05 5.31 -30.82
N ILE A 267 -9.31 5.87 -29.64
CA ILE A 267 -10.65 5.84 -29.05
C ILE A 267 -11.65 6.62 -29.91
N ASP A 268 -11.29 7.81 -30.41
CA ASP A 268 -12.16 8.58 -31.30
C ASP A 268 -12.49 7.81 -32.58
N GLN A 269 -11.52 7.11 -33.17
CA GLN A 269 -11.73 6.23 -34.33
C GLN A 269 -12.69 5.09 -34.00
N PHE A 270 -12.52 4.44 -32.84
CA PHE A 270 -13.41 3.38 -32.40
C PHE A 270 -14.85 3.89 -32.19
N MET A 271 -15.00 5.06 -31.57
CA MET A 271 -16.31 5.69 -31.39
C MET A 271 -16.97 6.02 -32.73
N GLN A 272 -16.22 6.51 -33.72
CA GLN A 272 -16.76 6.74 -35.07
C GLN A 272 -17.23 5.45 -35.73
N VAL A 273 -16.50 4.34 -35.55
CA VAL A 273 -16.95 3.03 -36.03
C VAL A 273 -18.26 2.64 -35.37
N LEU A 274 -18.38 2.78 -34.05
CA LEU A 274 -19.61 2.47 -33.31
C LEU A 274 -20.79 3.36 -33.73
N ASP A 275 -20.57 4.65 -33.91
CA ASP A 275 -21.61 5.61 -34.32
C ASP A 275 -22.10 5.35 -35.76
N SER A 276 -21.21 4.84 -36.62
CA SER A 276 -21.55 4.45 -37.99
C SER A 276 -22.05 3.01 -38.12
N PHE A 277 -21.96 2.22 -37.04
CA PHE A 277 -22.33 0.82 -37.06
C PHE A 277 -23.85 0.67 -37.10
N SER A 278 -24.32 -0.14 -38.05
CA SER A 278 -25.72 -0.56 -38.13
C SER A 278 -25.76 -2.08 -38.04
N PRO A 279 -26.49 -2.65 -37.06
CA PRO A 279 -26.59 -4.10 -36.92
C PRO A 279 -27.27 -4.71 -38.15
N ASP A 280 -26.69 -5.81 -38.63
CA ASP A 280 -27.24 -6.65 -39.69
C ASP A 280 -27.52 -8.05 -39.12
N ASP A 281 -28.75 -8.54 -39.31
CA ASP A 281 -29.17 -9.89 -38.91
C ASP A 281 -28.86 -10.94 -39.99
N GLY A 282 -28.13 -10.54 -41.03
CA GLY A 282 -27.60 -11.41 -42.07
C GLY A 282 -26.67 -12.49 -41.54
N LYS A 283 -26.48 -13.54 -42.35
CA LYS A 283 -25.44 -14.53 -42.05
C LYS A 283 -24.07 -13.89 -42.24
N LEU A 284 -23.20 -14.08 -41.25
CA LEU A 284 -21.81 -13.65 -41.35
C LEU A 284 -21.16 -14.26 -42.60
N THR A 285 -20.42 -13.43 -43.31
CA THR A 285 -19.48 -13.87 -44.35
C THR A 285 -18.28 -14.56 -43.71
N TYR A 286 -17.54 -15.33 -44.50
CA TYR A 286 -16.31 -15.99 -44.03
C TYR A 286 -15.31 -15.03 -43.35
N ILE A 287 -15.18 -13.79 -43.85
CA ILE A 287 -14.27 -12.79 -43.29
C ILE A 287 -14.78 -12.32 -41.92
N GLU A 288 -16.09 -12.12 -41.78
CA GLU A 288 -16.70 -11.72 -40.51
C GLU A 288 -16.63 -12.87 -39.48
N GLU A 289 -16.86 -14.12 -39.90
CA GLU A 289 -16.65 -15.30 -39.05
C GLU A 289 -15.19 -15.40 -38.58
N TRP A 290 -14.23 -15.15 -39.47
CA TRP A 290 -12.82 -15.09 -39.13
C TRP A 290 -12.50 -13.97 -38.14
N PHE A 291 -13.08 -12.78 -38.33
CA PHE A 291 -12.90 -11.66 -37.41
C PHE A 291 -13.46 -11.99 -36.01
N VAL A 292 -14.69 -12.51 -35.94
CA VAL A 292 -15.32 -12.94 -34.69
C VAL A 292 -14.47 -13.99 -33.97
N SER A 293 -13.99 -15.00 -34.70
CA SER A 293 -13.09 -16.03 -34.15
C SER A 293 -11.79 -15.42 -33.62
N SER A 294 -11.19 -14.50 -34.37
CA SER A 294 -9.95 -13.79 -33.98
C SER A 294 -10.17 -12.93 -32.73
N PHE A 295 -11.28 -12.19 -32.66
CA PHE A 295 -11.67 -11.41 -31.49
C PHE A 295 -11.79 -12.30 -30.25
N PHE A 296 -12.50 -13.44 -30.33
CA PHE A 296 -12.62 -14.35 -29.20
C PHE A 296 -11.27 -14.96 -28.79
N SER A 297 -10.34 -15.15 -29.73
CA SER A 297 -8.98 -15.54 -29.38
C SER A 297 -8.26 -14.46 -28.58
N ARG A 298 -8.36 -13.19 -28.99
CA ARG A 298 -7.78 -12.05 -28.27
C ARG A 298 -8.44 -11.81 -26.91
N LEU A 299 -9.75 -12.02 -26.80
CA LEU A 299 -10.48 -11.92 -25.55
C LEU A 299 -10.02 -13.00 -24.55
N ARG A 300 -9.78 -14.23 -25.00
CA ARG A 300 -9.18 -15.27 -24.14
C ARG A 300 -7.79 -14.87 -23.64
N SER A 301 -6.95 -14.33 -24.52
CA SER A 301 -5.64 -13.79 -24.13
C SER A 301 -5.78 -12.64 -23.13
N PHE A 302 -6.67 -11.68 -23.37
CA PHE A 302 -6.95 -10.58 -22.44
C PHE A 302 -7.30 -11.09 -21.04
N ILE A 303 -8.25 -12.03 -20.94
CA ILE A 303 -8.68 -12.60 -19.65
C ILE A 303 -7.49 -13.28 -18.95
N SER A 304 -6.75 -14.12 -19.68
CA SER A 304 -5.59 -14.84 -19.14
C SER A 304 -4.48 -13.90 -18.63
N GLU A 305 -4.22 -12.80 -19.34
CA GLU A 305 -3.23 -11.80 -18.93
C GLU A 305 -3.71 -11.00 -17.72
N MET A 306 -4.99 -10.61 -17.69
CA MET A 306 -5.59 -9.90 -16.55
C MET A 306 -5.54 -10.74 -15.26
N ASP A 307 -5.79 -12.05 -15.35
CA ASP A 307 -5.68 -12.99 -14.21
C ASP A 307 -4.26 -13.07 -13.63
N GLN A 308 -3.24 -12.72 -14.43
CA GLN A 308 -1.83 -12.72 -14.06
C GLN A 308 -1.27 -11.31 -13.78
N TYR A 309 -2.14 -10.30 -13.72
CA TYR A 309 -1.77 -8.88 -13.59
C TYR A 309 -0.95 -8.32 -14.77
N GLY A 310 -0.97 -8.99 -15.93
CA GLY A 310 -0.39 -8.54 -17.20
C GLY A 310 -1.27 -7.49 -17.89
N ILE A 311 -1.57 -6.39 -17.20
CA ILE A 311 -2.48 -5.35 -17.66
C ILE A 311 -2.05 -4.80 -19.03
N ARG A 312 -0.75 -4.57 -19.23
CA ARG A 312 -0.23 -4.03 -20.49
C ARG A 312 -0.46 -5.01 -21.64
N GLN A 313 -0.10 -6.28 -21.45
CA GLN A 313 -0.28 -7.28 -22.49
C GLN A 313 -1.75 -7.54 -22.80
N ALA A 314 -2.60 -7.54 -21.77
CA ALA A 314 -4.04 -7.63 -21.94
C ALA A 314 -4.55 -6.51 -22.86
N TYR A 315 -4.22 -5.25 -22.54
CA TYR A 315 -4.67 -4.10 -23.33
C TYR A 315 -4.03 -4.05 -24.72
N ILE A 316 -2.77 -4.47 -24.90
CA ILE A 316 -2.20 -4.62 -26.25
C ILE A 316 -3.04 -5.60 -27.08
N SER A 317 -3.35 -6.78 -26.53
CA SER A 317 -4.12 -7.84 -27.20
C SER A 317 -5.52 -7.41 -27.62
N ILE A 318 -6.26 -6.69 -26.76
CA ILE A 318 -7.66 -6.33 -27.06
C ILE A 318 -7.83 -4.93 -27.66
N PHE A 319 -6.98 -3.96 -27.30
CA PHE A 319 -7.14 -2.57 -27.71
C PHE A 319 -6.27 -2.21 -28.91
N HIS A 320 -5.08 -2.79 -29.09
CA HIS A 320 -4.22 -2.44 -30.23
C HIS A 320 -4.24 -3.46 -31.36
N GLU A 321 -4.45 -4.74 -31.06
CA GLU A 321 -4.49 -5.78 -32.09
C GLU A 321 -5.90 -5.96 -32.69
N VAL A 322 -6.94 -5.39 -32.05
CA VAL A 322 -8.32 -5.38 -32.57
C VAL A 322 -8.70 -4.01 -33.15
N LEU A 323 -8.26 -2.90 -32.52
CA LEU A 323 -8.53 -1.51 -32.95
C LEU A 323 -7.29 -0.82 -33.54
#